data_AF-A0A6I9P7K2-F1
#
_entry.id   AF-A0A6I9P7K2-F1
#
_cell.length_a   1.000
_cell.length_b   1.000
_cell.length_c   1.000
_cell.angle_alpha   90.00
_cell.angle_beta   90.00
_cell.angle_gamma   90.00
#
_symmetry.space_group_name_H-M   'P 1'
#
loop_
_entity.id
_entity.type
_entity.pdbx_description
1 polymer ?
#
loop_
_entity_poly.entity_id
_entity_poly.type
_entity_poly.pdbx_seq_one_letter_code
_entity_poly.pdbx_strand_id
1 'polypeptide(L)'
;MAGGVATPPMLIVFHDKYTTLDPLWHVRHLGWSPDARYAESFLQEALLLHWNGPFKPWSYPAVHLDLWERWFVPDPSRRFSLVRPKSES
;
A
#
# COMPACT_ATOMS: atom_id res chain seq x y z
N MET A 1 -4.60 -6.20 13.35
CA MET A 1 -5.90 -5.81 12.77
C MET A 1 -5.72 -4.49 12.03
N ALA A 2 -5.75 -4.50 10.69
CA ALA A 2 -5.71 -3.29 9.86
C ALA A 2 -7.08 -3.04 9.19
N GLY A 3 -8.15 -3.12 9.98
CA GLY A 3 -9.52 -2.81 9.54
C GLY A 3 -9.87 -1.41 10.03
N GLY A 4 -10.03 -0.46 9.12
CA GLY A 4 -10.42 0.91 9.47
C GLY A 4 -11.78 0.92 10.18
N VAL A 5 -11.95 1.81 11.15
CA VAL A 5 -13.18 1.94 11.96
C VAL A 5 -14.42 2.15 11.07
N ALA A 6 -14.24 2.75 9.90
CA ALA A 6 -15.30 2.99 8.93
C ALA A 6 -15.68 1.75 8.08
N THR A 7 -14.80 0.76 7.91
CA THR A 7 -15.07 -0.37 7.01
C THR A 7 -16.24 -1.24 7.49
N PRO A 8 -16.31 -1.70 8.76
CA PRO A 8 -17.43 -2.52 9.22
C PRO A 8 -18.79 -1.82 9.13
N PRO A 9 -18.96 -0.56 9.58
CA PRO A 9 -20.23 0.16 9.42
C PRO A 9 -20.67 0.27 7.96
N MET A 10 -19.73 0.55 7.03
CA MET A 10 -20.07 0.67 5.61
C MET A 10 -20.51 -0.67 5.01
N LEU A 11 -19.90 -1.79 5.40
CA LEU A 11 -20.33 -3.12 4.96
C LEU A 11 -21.74 -3.47 5.45
N ILE A 12 -22.12 -3.02 6.66
CA ILE A 12 -23.47 -3.22 7.20
C ILE A 12 -24.49 -2.37 6.42
N VAL A 13 -24.20 -1.08 6.22
CA VAL A 13 -25.13 -0.14 5.55
C VAL A 13 -25.35 -0.51 4.07
N PHE A 14 -24.29 -0.92 3.39
CA PHE A 14 -24.31 -1.24 1.95
C PHE A 14 -24.41 -2.74 1.66
N HIS A 15 -24.88 -3.55 2.61
CA HIS A 15 -25.13 -4.97 2.38
C HIS A 15 -26.02 -5.17 1.13
N ASP A 16 -25.54 -5.97 0.18
CA ASP A 16 -26.14 -6.21 -1.15
C ASP A 16 -26.46 -4.96 -1.98
N LYS A 17 -25.89 -3.80 -1.62
CA LYS A 17 -26.06 -2.51 -2.30
C LYS A 17 -24.72 -1.96 -2.76
N TYR A 18 -24.00 -2.78 -3.52
CA TYR A 18 -22.69 -2.43 -4.06
C TYR A 18 -22.49 -3.04 -5.45
N THR A 19 -21.51 -2.50 -6.17
CA THR A 19 -20.99 -3.10 -7.41
C THR A 19 -19.55 -3.52 -7.16
N THR A 20 -19.16 -4.68 -7.66
CA THR A 20 -17.77 -5.13 -7.62
C THR A 20 -16.92 -4.35 -8.61
N LEU A 21 -15.80 -3.81 -8.14
CA LEU A 21 -14.76 -3.23 -8.99
C LEU A 21 -13.80 -4.33 -9.46
N ASP A 22 -13.19 -4.12 -10.63
CA ASP A 22 -12.08 -4.95 -11.08
C ASP A 22 -10.95 -4.90 -10.03
N PRO A 23 -10.37 -6.05 -9.62
CA PRO A 23 -9.31 -6.11 -8.62
C PRO A 23 -8.09 -5.22 -8.90
N LEU A 24 -7.80 -4.87 -10.16
CA LEU A 24 -6.70 -3.96 -10.51
C LEU A 24 -6.92 -2.53 -9.98
N TRP A 25 -8.18 -2.15 -9.70
CA TRP A 25 -8.52 -0.88 -9.04
C TRP A 25 -8.33 -0.92 -7.52
N HIS A 26 -7.95 -2.06 -6.93
CA HIS A 26 -7.63 -2.14 -5.50
C HIS A 26 -6.67 -3.27 -5.14
N VAL A 27 -5.44 -3.21 -5.65
CA VAL A 27 -4.39 -4.16 -5.26
C VAL A 27 -3.93 -3.85 -3.83
N ARG A 28 -4.39 -4.69 -2.91
CA ARG A 28 -4.24 -4.54 -1.46
C ARG A 28 -3.21 -5.53 -0.90
N HIS A 29 -3.05 -5.54 0.41
CA HIS A 29 -2.17 -6.38 1.23
C HIS A 29 -0.67 -6.09 1.15
N LEU A 30 -0.26 -5.08 0.37
CA LEU A 30 1.15 -4.68 0.27
C LEU A 30 1.76 -4.22 1.61
N GLY A 31 0.92 -3.88 2.60
CA GLY A 31 1.38 -3.47 3.93
C GLY A 31 1.27 -4.53 5.02
N TRP A 32 0.88 -5.76 4.70
CA TRP A 32 0.57 -6.80 5.71
C TRP A 32 1.81 -7.56 6.18
N SER A 33 2.79 -7.75 5.31
CA SER A 33 4.06 -8.42 5.61
C SER A 33 5.17 -7.80 4.76
N PRO A 34 6.40 -7.70 5.28
CA PRO A 34 7.57 -7.29 4.50
C PRO A 34 7.98 -8.33 3.43
N ASP A 35 7.35 -9.51 3.43
CA ASP A 35 7.65 -10.61 2.50
C ASP A 35 6.49 -10.89 1.52
N ALA A 36 5.36 -10.18 1.66
CA ALA A 36 4.21 -10.37 0.77
C ALA A 36 4.52 -9.81 -0.63
N ARG A 37 4.77 -10.68 -1.60
CA ARG A 37 5.12 -10.27 -2.96
C ARG A 37 4.03 -10.65 -3.94
N TYR A 38 3.54 -9.66 -4.68
CA TYR A 38 2.87 -9.90 -5.95
C TYR A 38 3.95 -10.06 -7.04
N ALA A 39 3.60 -10.79 -8.10
CA ALA A 39 4.42 -10.82 -9.30
C ALA A 39 4.52 -9.40 -9.88
N GLU A 40 5.70 -9.01 -10.36
CA GLU A 40 5.92 -7.68 -10.90
C GLU A 40 5.03 -7.39 -12.12
N SER A 41 4.83 -8.39 -12.99
CA SER A 41 3.92 -8.29 -14.14
C SER A 41 2.50 -7.90 -13.72
N PHE A 42 2.00 -8.48 -12.62
CA PHE A 42 0.68 -8.14 -12.09
C PHE A 42 0.63 -6.70 -11.56
N LEU A 43 1.69 -6.23 -10.91
CA LEU A 43 1.76 -4.86 -10.39
C LEU A 43 1.88 -3.80 -11.49
N GLN A 44 2.44 -4.14 -12.66
CA GLN A 44 2.50 -3.24 -13.81
C GLN A 44 1.12 -2.96 -14.41
N GLU A 45 0.19 -3.90 -14.29
CA GLU A 45 -1.20 -3.74 -14.73
C GLU A 45 -2.10 -3.07 -13.68
N ALA A 46 -1.62 -2.96 -12.43
CA ALA A 46 -2.40 -2.40 -11.34
C ALA A 46 -2.65 -0.90 -11.50
N LEU A 47 -3.89 -0.49 -11.30
CA LEU A 47 -4.32 0.91 -11.38
C LEU A 47 -4.26 1.62 -10.03
N LEU A 48 -4.38 0.87 -8.93
CA LEU A 48 -4.25 1.39 -7.57
C LEU A 48 -3.57 0.38 -6.65
N LEU A 49 -2.46 0.80 -6.04
CA LEU A 49 -1.70 0.04 -5.05
C LEU A 49 -2.02 0.52 -3.63
N HIS A 50 -2.26 -0.42 -2.72
CA HIS A 50 -2.64 -0.11 -1.34
C HIS A 50 -1.83 -0.92 -0.30
N TRP A 51 -0.93 -0.21 0.38
CA TRP A 51 -0.23 -0.71 1.57
C TRP A 51 -1.11 -0.62 2.82
N ASN A 52 -2.21 -1.39 2.86
CA ASN A 52 -3.15 -1.43 3.99
C ASN A 52 -2.63 -2.25 5.18
N GLY A 53 -1.53 -1.84 5.79
CA GLY A 53 -1.04 -2.43 7.03
C GLY A 53 0.09 -1.61 7.65
N PRO A 54 0.79 -2.15 8.66
CA PRO A 54 1.83 -1.42 9.37
C PRO A 54 3.10 -1.18 8.53
N PHE A 55 3.38 -2.03 7.54
CA PHE A 55 4.57 -1.94 6.70
C PHE A 55 4.33 -0.93 5.57
N LYS A 56 4.56 0.35 5.88
CA LYS A 56 4.33 1.46 4.94
C LYS A 56 5.54 1.71 4.05
N PRO A 57 5.33 2.09 2.77
CA PRO A 57 6.43 2.22 1.81
C PRO A 57 7.35 3.42 2.06
N TRP A 58 6.91 4.39 2.87
CA TRP A 58 7.76 5.49 3.35
C TRP A 58 8.61 5.11 4.57
N SER A 59 8.53 3.87 5.04
CA SER A 59 9.31 3.32 6.15
C SER A 59 10.01 2.02 5.72
N TYR A 60 10.69 1.36 6.65
CA TYR A 60 11.33 0.07 6.42
C TYR A 60 11.07 -0.87 7.62
N PRO A 61 10.81 -2.17 7.40
CA PRO A 61 10.74 -2.85 6.10
C PRO A 61 9.40 -2.65 5.38
N ALA A 62 9.42 -2.68 4.04
CA ALA A 62 8.20 -2.77 3.23
C ALA A 62 8.51 -3.36 1.84
N VAL A 63 7.48 -3.87 1.17
CA VAL A 63 7.58 -4.42 -0.19
C VAL A 63 7.31 -3.35 -1.24
N HIS A 64 7.93 -3.50 -2.41
CA HIS A 64 7.72 -2.66 -3.59
C HIS A 64 7.87 -1.15 -3.28
N LEU A 65 8.83 -0.81 -2.41
CA LEU A 65 9.16 0.56 -1.97
C LEU A 65 9.40 1.49 -3.17
N ASP A 66 10.08 0.96 -4.19
CA ASP A 66 10.45 1.65 -5.42
C ASP A 66 9.22 2.16 -6.20
N LEU A 67 8.10 1.43 -6.17
CA LEU A 67 6.88 1.85 -6.88
C LEU A 67 6.25 3.09 -6.23
N TRP A 68 6.28 3.18 -4.90
CA TRP A 68 5.76 4.35 -4.18
C TRP A 68 6.72 5.54 -4.26
N GLU A 69 8.03 5.28 -4.16
CA GLU A 69 9.07 6.32 -4.18
C GLU A 69 9.12 7.12 -5.47
N ARG A 70 8.74 6.55 -6.62
CA ARG A 70 8.63 7.28 -7.90
C ARG A 70 7.73 8.52 -7.81
N TRP A 71 6.78 8.51 -6.87
CA TRP A 71 5.82 9.59 -6.64
C TRP A 71 6.09 10.37 -5.37
N PHE A 72 7.16 10.04 -4.63
CA PHE A 72 7.50 10.73 -3.40
C PHE A 72 8.05 12.12 -3.70
N VAL A 73 7.45 13.13 -3.06
CA VAL A 73 7.96 14.50 -3.05
C VAL A 73 8.70 14.72 -1.73
N PRO A 74 10.00 15.09 -1.76
CA PRO A 74 10.76 15.35 -0.54
C PRO A 74 10.10 16.42 0.35
N ASP A 75 10.13 16.19 1.66
CA ASP A 75 9.58 17.15 2.63
C ASP A 75 10.40 18.46 2.59
N PRO A 76 9.78 19.59 2.19
CA PRO A 76 10.49 20.87 2.11
C PRO A 76 10.96 21.35 3.49
N SER A 77 10.33 20.89 4.58
CA SER A 77 10.72 21.24 5.95
C SER A 77 11.86 20.37 6.50
N ARG A 78 12.25 19.30 5.77
CA ARG A 78 13.29 18.33 6.15
C ARG A 78 13.07 17.67 7.52
N ARG A 79 11.84 17.66 8.03
CA ARG A 79 11.48 16.97 9.27
C ARG A 79 11.26 15.48 9.04
N PHE A 80 10.86 15.13 7.82
CA PHE A 80 10.68 13.76 7.39
C PHE A 80 11.78 13.33 6.42
N SER A 81 12.37 12.16 6.67
CA SER A 81 13.29 11.48 5.76
C SER A 81 12.90 10.01 5.63
N LEU A 82 13.13 9.47 4.44
CA LEU A 82 12.88 8.06 4.17
C LEU A 82 13.91 7.20 4.90
N VAL A 83 13.44 6.19 5.63
CA VAL A 83 14.30 5.16 6.21
C VAL A 83 14.44 4.03 5.20
N ARG A 84 15.67 3.70 4.81
CA ARG A 84 15.98 2.70 3.78
C ARG A 84 17.03 1.71 4.26
N PRO A 85 17.05 0.46 3.75
CA PRO A 85 18.15 -0.44 4.00
C PRO A 85 19.43 0.20 3.47
N LYS A 86 20.55 0.01 4.19
CA LYS A 86 21.85 0.45 3.70
C LYS A 86 22.13 -0.32 2.40
N SER A 87 22.47 0.39 1.33
CA SER A 87 23.03 -0.26 0.14
C SER A 87 24.28 -1.01 0.58
N GLU A 88 24.34 -2.32 0.37
CA GLU A 88 25.59 -3.05 0.47
C GLU A 88 26.54 -2.43 -0.55
N SER A 89 27.66 -1.90 -0.06
CA SER A 89 28.70 -1.26 -0.87
C SER A 89 29.59 -2.30 -1.53
#